data_AF-A0A319CK13-F1
#
_entry.id   AF-A0A319CK13-F1
#
_cell.length_a   1.000
_cell.length_b   1.000
_cell.length_c   1.000
_cell.angle_alpha   90.00
_cell.angle_beta   90.00
_cell.angle_gamma   90.00
#
_symmetry.space_group_name_H-M   'P 1'
#
loop_
_entity.id
_entity.type
_entity.pdbx_description
1 polymer ?
#
loop_
_entity_poly.entity_id
_entity_poly.type
_entity_poly.pdbx_seq_one_letter_code
_entity_poly.pdbx_strand_id
1 'polypeptide(L)'
;MSSIGVAIIGSGIFAREEHLPVARASPDFALKAIYSRSLQSAQNLASGVEGVDLYSEDAGAGRSYADLLAREDVQAVIIALPILAQPEYIKQALSAGKHVLSEKPIAKDLATAQELLQWYTANIDTSKTLWAVAENYRYLAKFIRTAEEVRRLGGVKNFRVSVRSLIKTDFKYYKTDWRRTPAHQGGFVLDGGIHLVAGLRLILGEQEALASVSAQSSLLQEYLAPVDTVDAVVRTKSGASGAITMSYGSAFNDFVFEFDCAQGAVTLNFDRVTVKGEGFEVPFEGRGVNHEVAGFAASIRDGVVQALLRPKQALADLEGLVSLSEATRASLARAAKPEARNLETEFRPLRQLPAPAREKTTRYMVLAKKHVPIVKKRTKRFFRHQSDRFKCVPESWRKPKGIDNRVRRRFKGNIPMPSIGYGSNKKTKHMMPSGHKAFLVHNPKDVELLLMHNRTYAAEIASAVSSRKRVDIIAKAKALGVKVTNPKGRVTTEA
;
A
#
# COMPACT_ATOMS: atom_id res chain seq x y z
N MET A 1 8.73 -32.94 -29.53
CA MET A 1 9.73 -33.08 -28.45
C MET A 1 9.02 -33.65 -27.23
N SER A 2 9.68 -34.49 -26.43
CA SER A 2 9.12 -34.99 -25.17
C SER A 2 8.91 -33.83 -24.17
N SER A 3 7.81 -33.84 -23.43
CA SER A 3 7.55 -32.89 -22.33
C SER A 3 8.62 -33.00 -21.25
N ILE A 4 9.03 -31.88 -20.68
CA ILE A 4 10.02 -31.82 -19.59
C ILE A 4 9.37 -32.37 -18.31
N GLY A 5 9.95 -33.40 -17.72
CA GLY A 5 9.51 -33.92 -16.42
C GLY A 5 9.80 -32.91 -15.31
N VAL A 6 8.77 -32.51 -14.57
CA VAL A 6 8.86 -31.50 -13.52
C VAL A 6 8.36 -32.03 -12.18
N ALA A 7 8.98 -31.57 -11.09
CA ALA A 7 8.48 -31.77 -9.74
C ALA A 7 8.16 -30.44 -9.04
N ILE A 8 7.14 -30.43 -8.18
CA ILE A 8 6.82 -29.28 -7.34
C ILE A 8 7.35 -29.53 -5.92
N ILE A 9 8.15 -28.59 -5.42
CA ILE A 9 8.79 -28.65 -4.11
C ILE A 9 8.10 -27.62 -3.20
N GLY A 10 7.25 -28.12 -2.31
CA GLY A 10 6.42 -27.31 -1.41
C GLY A 10 4.93 -27.45 -1.69
N SER A 11 4.13 -27.53 -0.63
CA SER A 11 2.67 -27.71 -0.68
C SER A 11 1.88 -26.53 -0.09
N GLY A 12 2.50 -25.35 -0.11
CA GLY A 12 1.89 -24.12 0.38
C GLY A 12 0.73 -23.62 -0.48
N ILE A 13 0.15 -22.49 -0.06
CA ILE A 13 -0.99 -21.85 -0.73
C ILE A 13 -0.67 -21.58 -2.21
N PHE A 14 0.49 -21.00 -2.50
CA PHE A 14 0.86 -20.60 -3.86
C PHE A 14 1.12 -21.81 -4.78
N ALA A 15 1.75 -22.87 -4.25
CA ALA A 15 1.89 -24.13 -4.96
C ALA A 15 0.53 -24.73 -5.35
N ARG A 16 -0.44 -24.71 -4.43
CA ARG A 16 -1.79 -25.24 -4.65
C ARG A 16 -2.60 -24.43 -5.65
N GLU A 17 -2.61 -23.11 -5.49
CA GLU A 17 -3.53 -22.23 -6.21
C GLU A 17 -2.99 -21.80 -7.58
N GLU A 18 -1.67 -21.81 -7.78
CA GLU A 18 -1.06 -21.25 -8.99
C GLU A 18 -0.15 -22.27 -9.69
N HIS A 19 0.92 -22.75 -9.04
CA HIS A 19 1.91 -23.61 -9.72
C HIS A 19 1.36 -24.98 -10.13
N LEU A 20 0.62 -25.67 -9.27
CA LEU A 20 0.07 -27.00 -9.58
C LEU A 20 -0.91 -26.94 -10.77
N PRO A 21 -1.93 -26.06 -10.81
CA PRO A 21 -2.79 -25.93 -11.97
C PRO A 21 -2.03 -25.60 -13.25
N VAL A 22 -1.07 -24.67 -13.19
CA VAL A 22 -0.28 -24.24 -14.36
C VAL A 22 0.63 -25.36 -14.86
N ALA A 23 1.34 -26.06 -13.97
CA ALA A 23 2.22 -27.17 -14.34
C ALA A 23 1.45 -28.32 -14.99
N ARG A 24 0.21 -28.59 -14.53
CA ARG A 24 -0.66 -29.62 -15.14
C ARG A 24 -1.23 -29.21 -16.50
N ALA A 25 -1.54 -27.92 -16.68
CA ALA A 25 -2.10 -27.39 -17.91
C ALA A 25 -1.02 -27.10 -18.98
N SER A 26 0.25 -27.06 -18.59
CA SER A 26 1.35 -26.76 -19.50
C SER A 26 1.57 -27.90 -20.49
N PRO A 27 1.63 -27.62 -21.81
CA PRO A 27 2.04 -28.63 -22.80
C PRO A 27 3.54 -28.95 -22.74
N ASP A 28 4.31 -28.08 -22.07
CA ASP A 28 5.77 -28.18 -22.01
C ASP A 28 6.27 -29.04 -20.86
N PHE A 29 5.46 -29.19 -19.81
CA PHE A 29 5.82 -29.91 -18.59
C PHE A 29 4.94 -31.14 -18.36
N ALA A 30 5.55 -32.21 -17.88
CA ALA A 30 4.85 -33.35 -17.32
C ALA A 30 5.12 -33.39 -15.81
N LEU A 31 4.10 -33.15 -14.99
CA LEU A 31 4.22 -33.25 -13.54
C LEU A 31 4.46 -34.70 -13.13
N LYS A 32 5.63 -34.99 -12.56
CA LYS A 32 6.05 -36.33 -12.15
C LYS A 32 5.98 -36.56 -10.65
N ALA A 33 6.32 -35.55 -9.87
CA ALA A 33 6.45 -35.70 -8.43
C ALA A 33 6.08 -34.43 -7.66
N ILE A 34 5.68 -34.61 -6.41
CA ILE A 34 5.50 -33.55 -5.42
C ILE A 34 6.35 -33.91 -4.20
N TYR A 35 7.16 -32.96 -3.75
CA TYR A 35 7.82 -33.04 -2.45
C TYR A 35 7.23 -32.03 -1.47
N SER A 36 7.11 -32.43 -0.21
CA SER A 36 6.77 -31.53 0.89
C SER A 36 7.51 -31.92 2.16
N ARG A 37 7.46 -31.06 3.18
CA ARG A 37 8.08 -31.34 4.49
C ARG A 37 7.41 -32.49 5.25
N SER A 38 6.16 -32.80 4.93
CA SER A 38 5.44 -33.96 5.46
C SER A 38 4.62 -34.63 4.36
N LEU A 39 4.51 -35.96 4.42
CA LEU A 39 3.77 -36.76 3.46
C LEU A 39 2.31 -36.31 3.40
N GLN A 40 1.71 -36.00 4.55
CA GLN A 40 0.36 -35.47 4.63
C GLN A 40 0.19 -34.18 3.82
N SER A 41 1.19 -33.28 3.84
CA SER A 41 1.13 -32.04 3.07
C SER A 41 1.22 -32.31 1.56
N ALA A 42 2.07 -33.26 1.15
CA ALA A 42 2.18 -33.69 -0.25
C ALA A 42 0.87 -34.33 -0.73
N GLN A 43 0.27 -35.23 0.05
CA GLN A 43 -1.03 -35.85 -0.22
C GLN A 43 -2.15 -34.81 -0.36
N ASN A 44 -2.18 -33.81 0.53
CA ASN A 44 -3.17 -32.74 0.47
C ASN A 44 -3.04 -31.89 -0.81
N LEU A 45 -1.81 -31.68 -1.31
CA LEU A 45 -1.60 -30.97 -2.58
C LEU A 45 -2.01 -31.83 -3.78
N ALA A 46 -1.68 -33.13 -3.74
CA ALA A 46 -1.95 -34.09 -4.82
C ALA A 46 -3.41 -34.58 -4.85
N SER A 47 -4.27 -34.14 -3.96
CA SER A 47 -5.68 -34.53 -3.94
C SER A 47 -6.36 -34.21 -5.28
N GLY A 48 -6.91 -35.24 -5.94
CA GLY A 48 -7.49 -35.11 -7.29
C GLY A 48 -6.46 -35.01 -8.43
N VAL A 49 -5.20 -35.38 -8.18
CA VAL A 49 -4.13 -35.46 -9.16
C VAL A 49 -3.66 -36.91 -9.27
N GLU A 50 -3.81 -37.50 -10.44
CA GLU A 50 -3.33 -38.86 -10.72
C GLU A 50 -1.94 -38.84 -11.35
N GLY A 51 -1.21 -39.97 -11.21
CA GLY A 51 0.08 -40.15 -11.89
C GLY A 51 1.24 -39.33 -11.34
N VAL A 52 1.14 -38.84 -10.10
CA VAL A 52 2.18 -38.04 -9.44
C VAL A 52 2.70 -38.77 -8.20
N ASP A 53 4.00 -38.98 -8.14
CA ASP A 53 4.66 -39.59 -6.99
C ASP A 53 4.86 -38.59 -5.85
N LEU A 54 4.70 -39.05 -4.62
CA LEU A 54 4.83 -38.20 -3.43
C LEU A 54 6.14 -38.50 -2.69
N TYR A 55 6.82 -37.43 -2.29
CA TYR A 55 8.08 -37.46 -1.57
C TYR A 55 7.99 -36.57 -0.32
N SER A 56 8.64 -37.04 0.74
CA SER A 56 8.79 -36.34 2.01
C SER A 56 9.79 -37.11 2.87
N GLU A 57 10.48 -36.42 3.77
CA GLU A 57 11.42 -37.06 4.72
C GLU A 57 10.73 -38.09 5.64
N ASP A 58 9.41 -37.99 5.86
CA ASP A 58 8.60 -38.93 6.64
C ASP A 58 7.85 -39.98 5.80
N ALA A 59 8.11 -40.06 4.48
CA ALA A 59 7.42 -41.00 3.57
C ALA A 59 8.05 -42.41 3.51
N GLY A 60 9.10 -42.65 4.29
CA GLY A 60 9.84 -43.92 4.32
C GLY A 60 11.07 -43.94 3.39
N ALA A 61 11.76 -45.07 3.36
CA ALA A 61 12.99 -45.24 2.58
C ALA A 61 12.75 -45.03 1.06
N GLY A 62 13.66 -44.33 0.38
CA GLY A 62 13.57 -44.07 -1.06
C GLY A 62 12.58 -42.96 -1.44
N ARG A 63 12.10 -42.17 -0.47
CA ARG A 63 11.12 -41.10 -0.69
C ARG A 63 11.57 -39.72 -0.15
N SER A 64 12.86 -39.56 0.16
CA SER A 64 13.46 -38.28 0.57
C SER A 64 13.55 -37.29 -0.59
N TYR A 65 13.92 -36.03 -0.29
CA TYR A 65 14.21 -35.07 -1.34
C TYR A 65 15.36 -35.51 -2.25
N ALA A 66 16.40 -36.12 -1.68
CA ALA A 66 17.53 -36.66 -2.44
C ALA A 66 17.09 -37.76 -3.43
N ASP A 67 16.18 -38.63 -3.01
CA ASP A 67 15.61 -39.68 -3.88
C ASP A 67 14.82 -39.09 -5.04
N LEU A 68 14.05 -38.02 -4.81
CA LEU A 68 13.36 -37.29 -5.88
C LEU A 68 14.38 -36.71 -6.87
N LEU A 69 15.43 -36.06 -6.37
CA LEU A 69 16.47 -35.45 -7.19
C LEU A 69 17.29 -36.48 -7.97
N ALA A 70 17.35 -37.74 -7.52
CA ALA A 70 18.02 -38.81 -8.26
C ALA A 70 17.24 -39.31 -9.50
N ARG A 71 15.94 -38.96 -9.63
CA ARG A 71 15.11 -39.42 -10.75
C ARG A 71 15.59 -38.89 -12.09
N GLU A 72 15.77 -39.77 -13.06
CA GLU A 72 16.12 -39.39 -14.44
C GLU A 72 14.94 -38.79 -15.22
N ASP A 73 13.71 -39.18 -14.88
CA ASP A 73 12.49 -38.69 -15.51
C ASP A 73 12.04 -37.31 -14.99
N VAL A 74 12.76 -36.73 -14.03
CA VAL A 74 12.58 -35.35 -13.54
C VAL A 74 13.79 -34.52 -13.97
N GLN A 75 13.59 -33.56 -14.87
CA GLN A 75 14.66 -32.66 -15.33
C GLN A 75 14.59 -31.27 -14.69
N ALA A 76 13.41 -30.87 -14.19
CA ALA A 76 13.20 -29.56 -13.60
C ALA A 76 12.43 -29.62 -12.27
N VAL A 77 12.61 -28.61 -11.43
CA VAL A 77 11.85 -28.42 -10.19
C VAL A 77 11.29 -27.00 -10.08
N ILE A 78 10.06 -26.88 -9.59
CA ILE A 78 9.43 -25.61 -9.21
C ILE A 78 9.43 -25.55 -7.68
N ILE A 79 10.15 -24.59 -7.10
CA ILE A 79 10.33 -24.46 -5.65
C ILE A 79 9.45 -23.33 -5.12
N ALA A 80 8.48 -23.68 -4.28
CA ALA A 80 7.55 -22.75 -3.63
C ALA A 80 7.55 -22.97 -2.12
N LEU A 81 8.65 -22.60 -1.47
CA LEU A 81 8.91 -22.81 -0.04
C LEU A 81 8.98 -21.48 0.72
N PRO A 82 8.89 -21.48 2.06
CA PRO A 82 9.20 -20.30 2.86
C PRO A 82 10.59 -19.73 2.52
N ILE A 83 10.71 -18.40 2.48
CA ILE A 83 11.89 -17.65 2.02
C ILE A 83 13.21 -18.10 2.66
N LEU A 84 13.19 -18.55 3.92
CA LEU A 84 14.38 -19.02 4.64
C LEU A 84 14.88 -20.38 4.17
N ALA A 85 13.98 -21.23 3.68
CA ALA A 85 14.29 -22.59 3.26
C ALA A 85 14.73 -22.66 1.79
N GLN A 86 14.24 -21.76 0.93
CA GLN A 86 14.48 -21.83 -0.51
C GLN A 86 15.95 -21.96 -0.91
N PRO A 87 16.90 -21.16 -0.38
CA PRO A 87 18.30 -21.20 -0.84
C PRO A 87 18.91 -22.59 -0.77
N GLU A 88 18.63 -23.34 0.29
CA GLU A 88 19.19 -24.68 0.49
C GLU A 88 18.63 -25.69 -0.52
N TYR A 89 17.31 -25.68 -0.73
CA TYR A 89 16.66 -26.54 -1.72
C TYR A 89 17.07 -26.20 -3.17
N ILE A 90 17.27 -24.90 -3.47
CA ILE A 90 17.81 -24.45 -4.76
C ILE A 90 19.20 -25.05 -4.99
N LYS A 91 20.10 -24.97 -4.00
CA LYS A 91 21.46 -25.51 -4.10
C LYS A 91 21.45 -27.02 -4.33
N GLN A 92 20.63 -27.77 -3.59
CA GLN A 92 20.54 -29.22 -3.71
C GLN A 92 20.02 -29.64 -5.10
N ALA A 93 18.94 -29.01 -5.59
CA ALA A 93 18.40 -29.30 -6.92
C ALA A 93 19.39 -29.00 -8.04
N LEU A 94 20.04 -27.82 -8.01
CA LEU A 94 21.02 -27.44 -9.03
C LEU A 94 22.24 -28.37 -9.02
N SER A 95 22.72 -28.75 -7.83
CA SER A 95 23.84 -29.69 -7.67
C SER A 95 23.51 -31.08 -8.20
N ALA A 96 22.23 -31.49 -8.11
CA ALA A 96 21.72 -32.72 -8.71
C ALA A 96 21.43 -32.60 -10.22
N GLY A 97 21.82 -31.48 -10.86
CA GLY A 97 21.64 -31.26 -12.29
C GLY A 97 20.21 -30.95 -12.71
N LYS A 98 19.33 -30.54 -11.79
CA LYS A 98 17.94 -30.18 -12.12
C LYS A 98 17.83 -28.69 -12.41
N HIS A 99 17.11 -28.33 -13.48
CA HIS A 99 16.73 -26.94 -13.70
C HIS A 99 15.81 -26.46 -12.57
N VAL A 100 15.97 -25.23 -12.11
CA VAL A 100 15.20 -24.68 -10.98
C VAL A 100 14.44 -23.44 -11.39
N LEU A 101 13.12 -23.44 -11.14
CA LEU A 101 12.30 -22.24 -11.04
C LEU A 101 11.95 -22.03 -9.57
N SER A 102 12.56 -21.04 -8.91
CA SER A 102 12.27 -20.74 -7.50
C SER A 102 11.34 -19.54 -7.36
N GLU A 103 10.43 -19.58 -6.39
CA GLU A 103 9.60 -18.43 -6.03
C GLU A 103 10.44 -17.24 -5.54
N LYS A 104 9.91 -16.04 -5.77
CA LYS A 104 10.39 -14.80 -5.15
C LYS A 104 10.04 -14.75 -3.65
N PRO A 105 10.77 -13.95 -2.85
CA PRO A 105 12.03 -13.28 -3.18
C PRO A 105 13.19 -14.27 -3.32
N ILE A 106 14.26 -13.85 -4.03
CA ILE A 106 15.46 -14.67 -4.27
C ILE A 106 16.09 -15.21 -2.96
N ALA A 107 16.10 -14.41 -1.89
CA ALA A 107 16.51 -14.79 -0.55
C ALA A 107 15.98 -13.78 0.49
N LYS A 108 16.24 -14.04 1.78
CA LYS A 108 15.76 -13.23 2.91
C LYS A 108 16.39 -11.84 3.05
N ASP A 109 17.60 -11.66 2.53
CA ASP A 109 18.38 -10.42 2.57
C ASP A 109 19.41 -10.40 1.42
N LEU A 110 20.05 -9.25 1.22
CA LEU A 110 21.02 -9.05 0.14
C LEU A 110 22.25 -9.94 0.27
N ALA A 111 22.78 -10.10 1.47
CA ALA A 111 23.95 -10.94 1.70
C ALA A 111 23.69 -12.38 1.25
N THR A 112 22.59 -12.98 1.71
CA THR A 112 22.20 -14.35 1.34
C THR A 112 21.92 -14.46 -0.16
N ALA A 113 21.29 -13.45 -0.77
CA ALA A 113 21.00 -13.44 -2.21
C ALA A 113 22.28 -13.38 -3.05
N GLN A 114 23.24 -12.55 -2.66
CA GLN A 114 24.54 -12.39 -3.31
C GLN A 114 25.37 -13.67 -3.16
N GLU A 115 25.43 -14.25 -1.96
CA GLU A 115 26.11 -15.52 -1.70
C GLU A 115 25.51 -16.65 -2.54
N LEU A 116 24.18 -16.75 -2.62
CA LEU A 116 23.51 -17.76 -3.43
C LEU A 116 23.83 -17.59 -4.92
N LEU A 117 23.81 -16.36 -5.43
CA LEU A 117 24.13 -16.09 -6.83
C LEU A 117 25.61 -16.36 -7.14
N GLN A 118 26.52 -15.95 -6.26
CA GLN A 118 27.95 -16.24 -6.40
C GLN A 118 28.21 -17.75 -6.38
N TRP A 119 27.59 -18.46 -5.44
CA TRP A 119 27.65 -19.92 -5.37
C TRP A 119 27.14 -20.56 -6.66
N TYR A 120 26.00 -20.12 -7.19
CA TYR A 120 25.45 -20.63 -8.45
C TYR A 120 26.44 -20.45 -9.60
N THR A 121 27.00 -19.25 -9.75
CA THR A 121 27.97 -18.96 -10.82
C THR A 121 29.29 -19.72 -10.67
N ALA A 122 29.70 -20.05 -9.45
CA ALA A 122 30.97 -20.72 -9.18
C ALA A 122 30.87 -22.25 -9.26
N ASN A 123 29.72 -22.83 -8.94
CA ASN A 123 29.57 -24.27 -8.75
C ASN A 123 28.71 -24.97 -9.80
N ILE A 124 27.91 -24.22 -10.58
CA ILE A 124 26.96 -24.81 -11.54
C ILE A 124 27.38 -24.46 -12.97
N ASP A 125 27.49 -25.50 -13.80
CA ASP A 125 27.65 -25.35 -15.25
C ASP A 125 26.34 -24.83 -15.87
N THR A 126 26.27 -23.52 -16.04
CA THR A 126 25.07 -22.83 -16.56
C THR A 126 24.76 -23.15 -18.03
N SER A 127 25.62 -23.89 -18.72
CA SER A 127 25.30 -24.45 -20.05
C SER A 127 24.45 -25.72 -19.98
N LYS A 128 24.38 -26.36 -18.80
CA LYS A 128 23.66 -27.62 -18.56
C LYS A 128 22.48 -27.44 -17.61
N THR A 129 22.66 -26.66 -16.56
CA THR A 129 21.68 -26.51 -15.49
C THR A 129 21.34 -25.04 -15.30
N LEU A 130 20.04 -24.73 -15.32
CA LEU A 130 19.54 -23.36 -15.31
C LEU A 130 18.81 -23.04 -14.02
N TRP A 131 19.06 -21.85 -13.47
CA TRP A 131 18.27 -21.28 -12.39
C TRP A 131 17.50 -20.04 -12.85
N ALA A 132 16.19 -20.07 -12.65
CA ALA A 132 15.23 -19.00 -12.87
C ALA A 132 14.54 -18.63 -11.55
N VAL A 133 14.15 -17.36 -11.42
CA VAL A 133 13.35 -16.86 -10.29
C VAL A 133 11.99 -16.37 -10.81
N ALA A 134 10.91 -16.92 -10.27
CA ALA A 134 9.53 -16.59 -10.58
C ALA A 134 9.13 -15.27 -9.91
N GLU A 135 8.98 -14.22 -10.71
CA GLU A 135 8.45 -12.93 -10.30
C GLU A 135 7.36 -12.52 -11.30
N ASN A 136 6.16 -12.98 -10.99
CA ASN A 136 5.02 -12.97 -11.87
C ASN A 136 4.57 -11.55 -12.28
N TYR A 137 4.90 -10.49 -11.52
CA TYR A 137 4.54 -9.12 -11.88
C TYR A 137 5.20 -8.66 -13.19
N ARG A 138 6.32 -9.28 -13.59
CA ARG A 138 6.98 -9.00 -14.88
C ARG A 138 6.16 -9.44 -16.08
N TYR A 139 5.18 -10.31 -15.88
CA TYR A 139 4.36 -10.90 -16.94
C TYR A 139 2.93 -10.37 -16.97
N LEU A 140 2.54 -9.49 -16.05
CA LEU A 140 1.19 -8.93 -16.08
C LEU A 140 1.09 -7.89 -17.20
N ALA A 141 0.10 -8.07 -18.09
CA ALA A 141 -0.15 -7.19 -19.23
C ALA A 141 -0.23 -5.70 -18.84
N LYS A 142 -0.75 -5.39 -17.65
CA LYS A 142 -0.84 -4.00 -17.16
C LYS A 142 0.52 -3.35 -16.93
N PHE A 143 1.53 -4.09 -16.46
CA PHE A 143 2.87 -3.55 -16.31
C PHE A 143 3.61 -3.50 -17.64
N ILE A 144 3.46 -4.52 -18.48
CA ILE A 144 4.05 -4.57 -19.83
C ILE A 144 3.56 -3.38 -20.66
N ARG A 145 2.25 -3.21 -20.78
CA ARG A 145 1.64 -2.09 -21.51
C ARG A 145 2.07 -0.75 -20.96
N THR A 146 2.08 -0.60 -19.63
CA THR A 146 2.54 0.65 -18.99
C THR A 146 4.00 0.95 -19.36
N ALA A 147 4.86 -0.06 -19.36
CA ALA A 147 6.26 0.07 -19.73
C ALA A 147 6.44 0.48 -21.20
N GLU A 148 5.68 -0.13 -22.11
CA GLU A 148 5.68 0.20 -23.53
C GLU A 148 5.25 1.66 -23.77
N GLU A 149 4.17 2.11 -23.12
CA GLU A 149 3.67 3.48 -23.25
C GLU A 149 4.63 4.52 -22.66
N VAL A 150 5.24 4.23 -21.51
CA VAL A 150 6.25 5.11 -20.91
C VAL A 150 7.47 5.26 -21.84
N ARG A 151 7.95 4.17 -22.43
CA ARG A 151 9.05 4.22 -23.42
C ARG A 151 8.63 4.99 -24.67
N ARG A 152 7.43 4.72 -25.20
CA ARG A 152 6.88 5.40 -26.39
C ARG A 152 6.75 6.91 -26.20
N LEU A 153 6.44 7.37 -24.97
CA LEU A 153 6.35 8.80 -24.64
C LEU A 153 7.69 9.43 -24.25
N GLY A 154 8.82 8.77 -24.49
CA GLY A 154 10.17 9.33 -24.37
C GLY A 154 10.77 9.27 -22.98
N GLY A 155 10.41 8.26 -22.17
CA GLY A 155 10.97 8.07 -20.83
C GLY A 155 10.40 9.03 -19.79
N VAL A 156 10.89 8.94 -18.56
CA VAL A 156 10.29 9.55 -17.37
C VAL A 156 11.02 10.83 -16.96
N LYS A 157 10.28 11.89 -16.65
CA LYS A 157 10.81 13.12 -16.00
C LYS A 157 10.50 13.13 -14.50
N ASN A 158 9.31 12.64 -14.14
CA ASN A 158 8.84 12.53 -12.77
C ASN A 158 7.87 11.36 -12.65
N PHE A 159 7.81 10.69 -11.50
CA PHE A 159 6.85 9.64 -11.26
C PHE A 159 6.35 9.56 -9.82
N ARG A 160 5.20 8.93 -9.66
CA ARG A 160 4.62 8.63 -8.35
C ARG A 160 4.10 7.20 -8.33
N VAL A 161 4.45 6.45 -7.30
CA VAL A 161 3.90 5.13 -7.03
C VAL A 161 3.24 5.14 -5.66
N SER A 162 2.02 4.64 -5.58
CA SER A 162 1.27 4.50 -4.33
C SER A 162 0.56 3.15 -4.33
N VAL A 163 1.06 2.21 -3.53
CA VAL A 163 0.42 0.91 -3.29
C VAL A 163 0.08 0.82 -1.82
N ARG A 164 -1.20 0.90 -1.49
CA ARG A 164 -1.65 0.90 -0.10
C ARG A 164 -2.81 -0.06 0.05
N SER A 165 -2.74 -0.88 1.08
CA SER A 165 -3.79 -1.82 1.46
C SER A 165 -3.69 -2.13 2.95
N LEU A 166 -4.74 -2.73 3.50
CA LEU A 166 -4.74 -3.25 4.85
C LEU A 166 -4.75 -4.78 4.79
N ILE A 167 -3.64 -5.41 5.16
CA ILE A 167 -3.60 -6.84 5.39
C ILE A 167 -4.35 -7.12 6.68
N LYS A 168 -5.49 -7.80 6.56
CA LYS A 168 -6.32 -8.16 7.71
C LYS A 168 -5.87 -9.50 8.30
N THR A 169 -6.20 -9.73 9.58
CA THR A 169 -5.84 -10.95 10.30
C THR A 169 -6.58 -12.21 9.81
N ASP A 170 -7.69 -12.05 9.09
CA ASP A 170 -8.43 -13.14 8.45
C ASP A 170 -7.85 -13.55 7.09
N PHE A 171 -6.91 -12.76 6.54
CA PHE A 171 -6.25 -13.04 5.27
C PHE A 171 -5.44 -14.35 5.33
N LYS A 172 -5.64 -15.23 4.35
CA LYS A 172 -5.03 -16.57 4.34
C LYS A 172 -3.50 -16.56 4.41
N TYR A 173 -2.83 -15.59 3.77
CA TYR A 173 -1.38 -15.48 3.83
C TYR A 173 -0.90 -14.99 5.20
N TYR A 174 -1.62 -14.06 5.82
CA TYR A 174 -1.32 -13.63 7.19
C TYR A 174 -1.34 -14.81 8.18
N LYS A 175 -2.22 -15.79 7.97
CA LYS A 175 -2.31 -16.97 8.86
C LYS A 175 -1.10 -17.92 8.79
N THR A 176 -0.18 -17.75 7.84
CA THR A 176 1.02 -18.60 7.73
C THR A 176 2.08 -18.22 8.77
N ASP A 177 2.65 -19.20 9.46
CA ASP A 177 3.57 -18.98 10.60
C ASP A 177 4.74 -18.07 10.26
N TRP A 178 5.37 -18.30 9.10
CA TRP A 178 6.54 -17.52 8.67
C TRP A 178 6.22 -16.07 8.32
N ARG A 179 4.94 -15.70 8.13
CA ARG A 179 4.49 -14.31 7.96
C ARG A 179 3.99 -13.68 9.26
N ARG A 180 3.47 -14.46 10.22
CA ARG A 180 3.07 -13.97 11.56
C ARG A 180 4.26 -13.61 12.42
N THR A 181 5.28 -14.45 12.39
CA THR A 181 6.55 -14.23 13.11
C THR A 181 7.67 -14.23 12.09
N PRO A 182 7.82 -13.14 11.32
CA PRO A 182 8.79 -13.07 10.25
C PRO A 182 10.21 -13.04 10.83
N ALA A 183 10.97 -14.09 10.54
CA ALA A 183 12.41 -14.13 10.78
C ALA A 183 13.23 -13.50 9.62
N HIS A 184 12.54 -12.95 8.60
CA HIS A 184 13.12 -12.13 7.54
C HIS A 184 12.90 -10.64 7.84
N GLN A 185 13.83 -9.79 7.39
CA GLN A 185 13.69 -8.35 7.58
C GLN A 185 12.57 -7.78 6.70
N GLY A 186 11.81 -6.81 7.20
CA GLY A 186 10.81 -6.08 6.42
C GLY A 186 9.40 -6.70 6.34
N GLY A 187 9.14 -7.89 6.88
CA GLY A 187 7.79 -8.46 6.97
C GLY A 187 6.99 -8.39 5.65
N PHE A 188 5.76 -7.90 5.69
CA PHE A 188 4.92 -7.75 4.49
C PHE A 188 5.46 -6.72 3.48
N VAL A 189 6.26 -5.73 3.92
CA VAL A 189 6.96 -4.82 3.01
C VAL A 189 7.95 -5.61 2.15
N LEU A 190 8.67 -6.60 2.70
CA LEU A 190 9.53 -7.46 1.90
C LEU A 190 8.71 -8.35 0.95
N ASP A 191 7.73 -9.08 1.50
CA ASP A 191 6.98 -10.10 0.76
C ASP A 191 6.16 -9.52 -0.40
N GLY A 192 5.41 -8.44 -0.13
CA GLY A 192 4.59 -7.78 -1.15
C GLY A 192 5.33 -6.70 -1.92
N GLY A 193 6.25 -5.98 -1.27
CA GLY A 193 6.97 -4.86 -1.89
C GLY A 193 7.90 -5.29 -3.02
N ILE A 194 8.37 -6.54 -3.03
CA ILE A 194 9.22 -7.06 -4.11
C ILE A 194 8.51 -7.00 -5.47
N HIS A 195 7.21 -7.32 -5.48
CA HIS A 195 6.37 -7.23 -6.67
C HIS A 195 6.22 -5.80 -7.18
N LEU A 196 6.03 -4.85 -6.25
CA LEU A 196 5.96 -3.41 -6.58
C LEU A 196 7.26 -2.95 -7.22
N VAL A 197 8.41 -3.31 -6.61
CA VAL A 197 9.72 -2.95 -7.15
C VAL A 197 9.96 -3.61 -8.51
N ALA A 198 9.60 -4.88 -8.70
CA ALA A 198 9.74 -5.57 -9.97
C ALA A 198 8.91 -4.91 -11.09
N GLY A 199 7.64 -4.58 -10.81
CA GLY A 199 6.77 -3.86 -11.74
C GLY A 199 7.28 -2.46 -12.07
N LEU A 200 7.76 -1.72 -11.06
CA LEU A 200 8.37 -0.41 -11.25
C LEU A 200 9.63 -0.48 -12.10
N ARG A 201 10.54 -1.43 -11.81
CA ARG A 201 11.78 -1.63 -12.57
C ARG A 201 11.49 -2.03 -14.01
N LEU A 202 10.45 -2.83 -14.26
CA LEU A 202 10.03 -3.15 -15.62
C LEU A 202 9.60 -1.90 -16.40
N ILE A 203 8.83 -1.00 -15.77
CA ILE A 203 8.34 0.24 -16.40
C ILE A 203 9.48 1.24 -16.63
N LEU A 204 10.29 1.49 -15.61
CA LEU A 204 11.42 2.41 -15.67
C LEU A 204 12.49 1.91 -16.67
N GLY A 205 12.76 0.60 -16.68
CA GLY A 205 13.87 0.03 -17.44
C GLY A 205 15.23 0.42 -16.83
N GLU A 206 16.31 -0.04 -17.46
CA GLU A 206 17.67 0.13 -16.92
C GLU A 206 18.16 1.59 -16.92
N GLN A 207 17.71 2.39 -17.89
CA GLN A 207 18.06 3.81 -18.02
C GLN A 207 17.56 4.65 -16.84
N GLU A 208 16.42 4.26 -16.29
CA GLU A 208 15.75 4.94 -15.18
C GLU A 208 15.92 4.19 -13.85
N ALA A 209 16.93 3.33 -13.73
CA ALA A 209 17.21 2.63 -12.48
C ALA A 209 17.38 3.62 -11.31
N LEU A 210 16.94 3.22 -10.11
CA LEU A 210 17.05 4.05 -8.92
C LEU A 210 18.53 4.32 -8.60
N ALA A 211 18.89 5.58 -8.43
CA ALA A 211 20.26 6.04 -8.15
C ALA A 211 20.43 6.48 -6.69
N SER A 212 19.44 7.17 -6.13
CA SER A 212 19.46 7.56 -4.71
C SER A 212 18.07 7.49 -4.11
N VAL A 213 17.98 7.05 -2.86
CA VAL A 213 16.73 6.86 -2.13
C VAL A 213 16.84 7.52 -0.76
N SER A 214 15.81 8.29 -0.39
CA SER A 214 15.60 8.77 0.97
C SER A 214 14.22 8.30 1.42
N ALA A 215 14.17 7.43 2.43
CA ALA A 215 12.92 6.80 2.85
C ALA A 215 12.76 6.77 4.37
N GLN A 216 11.52 6.64 4.77
CA GLN A 216 11.11 6.41 6.16
C GLN A 216 10.20 5.20 6.20
N SER A 217 10.39 4.37 7.21
CA SER A 217 9.57 3.20 7.47
C SER A 217 8.80 3.35 8.77
N SER A 218 7.58 2.82 8.82
CA SER A 218 6.75 2.81 10.02
C SER A 218 5.98 1.50 10.15
N LEU A 219 5.50 1.25 11.37
CA LEU A 219 4.59 0.16 11.69
C LEU A 219 3.25 0.78 12.09
N LEU A 220 2.25 0.66 11.22
CA LEU A 220 0.91 1.20 11.46
C LEU A 220 0.00 0.21 12.18
N GLN A 221 0.21 -1.09 11.97
CA GLN A 221 -0.51 -2.19 12.57
C GLN A 221 0.46 -3.08 13.35
N GLU A 222 0.32 -3.15 14.68
CA GLU A 222 1.26 -3.92 15.52
C GLU A 222 1.37 -5.40 15.12
N TYR A 223 0.27 -5.99 14.65
CA TYR A 223 0.24 -7.39 14.21
C TYR A 223 0.98 -7.64 12.87
N LEU A 224 1.43 -6.59 12.17
CA LEU A 224 2.24 -6.66 10.95
C LEU A 224 3.72 -6.33 11.19
N ALA A 225 4.18 -6.43 12.45
CA ALA A 225 5.59 -6.23 12.80
C ALA A 225 6.53 -7.03 11.87
N PRO A 226 7.75 -6.51 11.58
CA PRO A 226 8.40 -5.34 12.19
C PRO A 226 8.08 -4.00 11.50
N VAL A 227 7.62 -4.02 10.25
CA VAL A 227 7.33 -2.83 9.45
C VAL A 227 6.25 -3.17 8.44
N ASP A 228 5.34 -2.25 8.20
CA ASP A 228 4.24 -2.44 7.24
C ASP A 228 4.12 -1.29 6.24
N THR A 229 4.89 -0.21 6.41
CA THR A 229 4.77 1.01 5.62
C THR A 229 6.13 1.62 5.33
N VAL A 230 6.34 2.03 4.08
CA VAL A 230 7.51 2.78 3.61
C VAL A 230 7.05 3.93 2.72
N ASP A 231 7.56 5.12 3.01
CA ASP A 231 7.44 6.32 2.20
C ASP A 231 8.82 6.80 1.77
N ALA A 232 9.03 6.98 0.47
CA ALA A 232 10.33 7.28 -0.11
C ALA A 232 10.27 8.37 -1.17
N VAL A 233 11.32 9.19 -1.22
CA VAL A 233 11.65 10.06 -2.35
C VAL A 233 12.89 9.49 -3.03
N VAL A 234 12.85 9.38 -4.34
CA VAL A 234 13.88 8.72 -5.14
C VAL A 234 14.36 9.61 -6.28
N ARG A 235 15.59 9.36 -6.73
CA ARG A 235 16.15 9.90 -7.98
C ARG A 235 16.64 8.75 -8.84
N THR A 236 16.33 8.76 -10.13
CA THR A 236 16.82 7.78 -11.10
C THR A 236 18.21 8.16 -11.63
N LYS A 237 18.88 7.24 -12.34
CA LYS A 237 20.17 7.51 -12.98
C LYS A 237 20.11 8.60 -14.05
N SER A 238 18.98 8.77 -14.74
CA SER A 238 18.79 9.85 -15.72
C SER A 238 18.53 11.22 -15.06
N GLY A 239 18.21 11.24 -13.77
CA GLY A 239 17.90 12.44 -13.00
C GLY A 239 16.41 12.67 -12.72
N ALA A 240 15.52 11.79 -13.18
CA ALA A 240 14.10 11.86 -12.85
C ALA A 240 13.87 11.73 -11.34
N SER A 241 12.98 12.55 -10.78
CA SER A 241 12.56 12.46 -9.39
C SER A 241 11.32 11.58 -9.25
N GLY A 242 11.20 10.83 -8.16
CA GLY A 242 9.97 10.10 -7.88
C GLY A 242 9.59 10.04 -6.41
N ALA A 243 8.33 9.72 -6.15
CA ALA A 243 7.82 9.41 -4.81
C ALA A 243 7.20 8.02 -4.80
N ILE A 244 7.56 7.20 -3.82
CA ILE A 244 7.06 5.82 -3.67
C ILE A 244 6.48 5.68 -2.27
N THR A 245 5.20 5.34 -2.19
CA THR A 245 4.54 4.93 -0.96
C THR A 245 4.11 3.47 -1.10
N MET A 246 4.54 2.62 -0.18
CA MET A 246 3.98 1.28 -0.02
C MET A 246 3.49 1.07 1.41
N SER A 247 2.27 0.57 1.59
CA SER A 247 1.74 0.27 2.90
C SER A 247 0.81 -0.93 2.88
N TYR A 248 1.04 -1.86 3.79
CA TYR A 248 0.20 -3.03 4.07
C TYR A 248 -0.59 -2.88 5.38
N GLY A 249 -0.36 -1.79 6.11
CA GLY A 249 -1.10 -1.42 7.33
C GLY A 249 -2.10 -0.27 7.15
N SER A 250 -2.29 0.21 5.91
CA SER A 250 -3.10 1.39 5.62
C SER A 250 -4.55 1.04 5.33
N ALA A 251 -5.49 1.79 5.90
CA ALA A 251 -6.91 1.68 5.54
C ALA A 251 -7.22 2.20 4.12
N PHE A 252 -6.27 2.88 3.46
CA PHE A 252 -6.41 3.20 2.04
C PHE A 252 -6.31 1.95 1.17
N ASN A 253 -6.94 1.99 0.00
CA ASN A 253 -6.83 0.95 -1.00
C ASN A 253 -6.46 1.61 -2.33
N ASP A 254 -5.16 1.64 -2.62
CA ASP A 254 -4.62 2.25 -3.82
C ASP A 254 -3.66 1.28 -4.49
N PHE A 255 -3.69 1.29 -5.82
CA PHE A 255 -2.67 0.70 -6.65
C PHE A 255 -2.45 1.64 -7.83
N VAL A 256 -1.52 2.58 -7.68
CA VAL A 256 -1.35 3.65 -8.66
C VAL A 256 0.13 3.81 -9.01
N PHE A 257 0.43 3.86 -10.30
CA PHE A 257 1.72 4.23 -10.87
C PHE A 257 1.47 5.35 -11.88
N GLU A 258 2.06 6.52 -11.67
CA GLU A 258 1.91 7.71 -12.51
C GLU A 258 3.27 8.15 -13.01
N PHE A 259 3.39 8.40 -14.31
CA PHE A 259 4.63 8.81 -14.96
C PHE A 259 4.37 10.04 -15.83
N ASP A 260 5.03 11.15 -15.50
CA ASP A 260 5.15 12.31 -16.38
C ASP A 260 6.33 12.06 -17.32
N CYS A 261 6.02 11.80 -18.58
CA CYS A 261 6.96 11.46 -19.63
C CYS A 261 7.29 12.68 -20.50
N ALA A 262 8.31 12.59 -21.35
CA ALA A 262 8.71 13.70 -22.23
C ALA A 262 7.52 14.20 -23.09
N GLN A 263 6.70 13.28 -23.60
CA GLN A 263 5.61 13.58 -24.52
C GLN A 263 4.22 13.27 -23.95
N GLY A 264 3.99 13.43 -22.65
CA GLY A 264 2.66 13.25 -22.02
C GLY A 264 2.73 12.45 -20.74
N ALA A 265 1.59 11.95 -20.25
CA ALA A 265 1.54 11.18 -19.01
C ALA A 265 0.95 9.79 -19.22
N VAL A 266 1.43 8.84 -18.43
CA VAL A 266 0.91 7.47 -18.32
C VAL A 266 0.54 7.19 -16.86
N THR A 267 -0.67 6.69 -16.64
CA THR A 267 -1.16 6.31 -15.31
C THR A 267 -1.70 4.89 -15.36
N LEU A 268 -1.14 4.00 -14.54
CA LEU A 268 -1.74 2.71 -14.21
C LEU A 268 -2.48 2.87 -12.88
N ASN A 269 -3.79 2.64 -12.87
CA ASN A 269 -4.62 2.65 -11.67
C ASN A 269 -5.40 1.33 -11.59
N PHE A 270 -5.04 0.47 -10.64
CA PHE A 270 -5.43 -0.94 -10.57
C PHE A 270 -5.14 -1.69 -11.88
N ASP A 271 -6.14 -1.80 -12.74
CA ASP A 271 -6.09 -2.51 -14.03
C ASP A 271 -6.40 -1.58 -15.22
N ARG A 272 -6.57 -0.27 -14.96
CA ARG A 272 -6.77 0.74 -16.00
C ARG A 272 -5.48 1.48 -16.32
N VAL A 273 -5.06 1.45 -17.57
CA VAL A 273 -3.95 2.25 -18.10
C VAL A 273 -4.50 3.48 -18.81
N THR A 274 -4.09 4.67 -18.41
CA THR A 274 -4.47 5.94 -19.05
C THR A 274 -3.26 6.60 -19.69
N VAL A 275 -3.34 6.90 -20.98
CA VAL A 275 -2.27 7.51 -21.78
C VAL A 275 -2.79 8.81 -22.35
N LYS A 276 -2.16 9.96 -22.04
CA LYS A 276 -2.61 11.28 -22.52
C LYS A 276 -4.10 11.58 -22.25
N GLY A 277 -4.67 11.02 -21.19
CA GLY A 277 -6.08 11.17 -20.82
C GLY A 277 -7.02 10.11 -21.42
N GLU A 278 -6.55 9.27 -22.34
CA GLU A 278 -7.31 8.16 -22.91
C GLU A 278 -7.08 6.89 -22.08
N GLY A 279 -8.15 6.33 -21.53
CA GLY A 279 -8.08 5.18 -20.64
C GLY A 279 -8.47 3.87 -21.30
N PHE A 280 -7.72 2.82 -20.99
CA PHE A 280 -7.89 1.46 -21.47
C PHE A 280 -7.94 0.51 -20.28
N GLU A 281 -8.98 -0.30 -20.19
CA GLU A 281 -9.02 -1.39 -19.21
C GLU A 281 -8.14 -2.54 -19.71
N VAL A 282 -7.29 -3.06 -18.84
CA VAL A 282 -6.49 -4.25 -19.10
C VAL A 282 -7.26 -5.45 -18.54
N PRO A 283 -7.67 -6.40 -19.39
CA PRO A 283 -8.36 -7.60 -18.93
C PRO A 283 -7.51 -8.38 -17.90
N PHE A 284 -8.19 -8.99 -16.94
CA PHE A 284 -7.52 -9.91 -16.02
C PHE A 284 -7.27 -11.24 -16.72
N GLU A 285 -6.00 -11.50 -17.05
CA GLU A 285 -5.54 -12.73 -17.72
C GLU A 285 -4.94 -13.74 -16.73
N GLY A 286 -5.14 -13.53 -15.43
CA GLY A 286 -4.52 -14.32 -14.36
C GLY A 286 -3.40 -13.57 -13.64
N ARG A 287 -2.59 -14.31 -12.89
CA ARG A 287 -1.47 -13.74 -12.12
C ARG A 287 -0.14 -13.74 -12.86
N GLY A 288 -0.07 -14.19 -14.11
CA GLY A 288 1.17 -14.25 -14.88
C GLY A 288 2.00 -15.53 -14.65
N VAL A 289 1.56 -16.44 -13.78
CA VAL A 289 2.27 -17.69 -13.43
C VAL A 289 2.34 -18.64 -14.63
N ASN A 290 1.32 -18.65 -15.49
CA ASN A 290 1.34 -19.35 -16.78
C ASN A 290 2.50 -18.88 -17.68
N HIS A 291 2.75 -17.57 -17.74
CA HIS A 291 3.78 -17.00 -18.61
C HIS A 291 5.20 -17.23 -18.06
N GLU A 292 5.41 -17.16 -16.75
CA GLU A 292 6.73 -17.47 -16.17
C GLU A 292 7.08 -18.95 -16.28
N VAL A 293 6.11 -19.86 -16.10
CA VAL A 293 6.31 -21.30 -16.29
C VAL A 293 6.61 -21.61 -17.76
N ALA A 294 5.87 -21.02 -18.70
CA ALA A 294 6.16 -21.15 -20.13
C ALA A 294 7.54 -20.56 -20.50
N GLY A 295 7.89 -19.40 -19.94
CA GLY A 295 9.20 -18.77 -20.12
C GLY A 295 10.34 -19.62 -19.55
N PHE A 296 10.10 -20.34 -18.45
CA PHE A 296 11.06 -21.27 -17.89
C PHE A 296 11.24 -22.51 -18.77
N ALA A 297 10.16 -23.09 -19.29
CA ALA A 297 10.24 -24.19 -20.25
C ALA A 297 11.00 -23.77 -21.52
N ALA A 298 10.73 -22.57 -22.05
CA ALA A 298 11.47 -22.01 -23.17
C ALA A 298 12.96 -21.85 -22.82
N SER A 299 13.28 -21.37 -21.62
CA SER A 299 14.67 -21.23 -21.17
C SER A 299 15.43 -22.55 -21.20
N ILE A 300 14.79 -23.65 -20.78
CA ILE A 300 15.39 -25.00 -20.80
C ILE A 300 15.64 -25.46 -22.25
N ARG A 301 14.66 -25.27 -23.14
CA ARG A 301 14.81 -25.65 -24.56
C ARG A 301 15.89 -24.85 -25.27
N ASP A 302 15.95 -23.55 -25.00
CA ASP A 302 16.87 -22.63 -25.65
C ASP A 302 18.29 -22.70 -25.03
N GLY A 303 18.44 -23.38 -23.88
CA GLY A 303 19.70 -23.45 -23.14
C GLY A 303 20.11 -22.13 -22.48
N VAL A 304 19.20 -21.16 -22.38
CA VAL A 304 19.48 -19.83 -21.83
C VAL A 304 18.30 -19.28 -21.05
N VAL A 305 18.56 -18.73 -19.86
CA VAL A 305 17.50 -18.14 -19.02
C VAL A 305 16.95 -16.87 -19.69
N GLN A 306 15.64 -16.90 -19.95
CA GLN A 306 14.87 -15.77 -20.47
C GLN A 306 15.05 -14.53 -19.57
N ALA A 307 15.14 -13.35 -20.18
CA ALA A 307 15.62 -12.14 -19.53
C ALA A 307 14.86 -11.78 -18.24
N LEU A 308 13.53 -11.96 -18.23
CA LEU A 308 12.66 -11.63 -17.10
C LEU A 308 12.79 -12.61 -15.92
N LEU A 309 13.35 -13.80 -16.13
CA LEU A 309 13.50 -14.85 -15.12
C LEU A 309 14.90 -14.92 -14.50
N ARG A 310 15.85 -14.13 -15.01
CA ARG A 310 17.25 -14.22 -14.58
C ARG A 310 17.37 -13.91 -13.09
N PRO A 311 18.12 -14.72 -12.30
CA PRO A 311 18.34 -14.46 -10.87
C PRO A 311 18.90 -13.06 -10.58
N LYS A 312 19.73 -12.51 -11.48
CA LYS A 312 20.21 -11.12 -11.41
C LYS A 312 19.09 -10.08 -11.36
N GLN A 313 17.95 -10.33 -12.03
CA GLN A 313 16.81 -9.43 -11.97
C GLN A 313 16.13 -9.47 -10.60
N ALA A 314 15.98 -10.65 -10.00
CA ALA A 314 15.43 -10.79 -8.66
C ALA A 314 16.35 -10.22 -7.57
N LEU A 315 17.67 -10.33 -7.73
CA LEU A 315 18.64 -9.63 -6.86
C LEU A 315 18.45 -8.11 -6.94
N ALA A 316 18.33 -7.56 -8.15
CA ALA A 316 18.14 -6.12 -8.32
C ALA A 316 16.77 -5.61 -7.81
N ASP A 317 15.73 -6.46 -7.77
CA ASP A 317 14.47 -6.13 -7.08
C ASP A 317 14.70 -6.00 -5.57
N LEU A 318 15.43 -6.96 -5.01
CA LEU A 318 15.74 -6.97 -3.58
C LEU A 318 16.61 -5.76 -3.21
N GLU A 319 17.59 -5.40 -4.04
CA GLU A 319 18.41 -4.19 -3.85
C GLU A 319 17.57 -2.92 -3.84
N GLY A 320 16.63 -2.79 -4.79
CA GLY A 320 15.70 -1.67 -4.83
C GLY A 320 14.81 -1.60 -3.59
N LEU A 321 14.29 -2.73 -3.14
CA LEU A 321 13.40 -2.80 -1.97
C LEU A 321 14.15 -2.54 -0.65
N VAL A 322 15.36 -3.07 -0.51
CA VAL A 322 16.22 -2.82 0.65
C VAL A 322 16.64 -1.35 0.69
N SER A 323 16.97 -0.75 -0.46
CA SER A 323 17.25 0.70 -0.54
C SER A 323 16.08 1.55 -0.05
N LEU A 324 14.84 1.15 -0.35
CA LEU A 324 13.62 1.78 0.16
C LEU A 324 13.40 1.57 1.65
N SER A 325 13.89 0.46 2.23
CA SER A 325 13.61 0.09 3.63
C SER A 325 14.72 0.53 4.60
N GLU A 326 15.98 0.55 4.16
CA GLU A 326 17.15 0.85 5.00
C GLU A 326 17.53 2.33 5.09
N ALA A 327 17.01 3.19 4.22
CA ALA A 327 17.26 4.63 4.32
C ALA A 327 16.80 5.23 5.68
N THR A 328 15.94 4.51 6.41
CA THR A 328 15.58 4.80 7.80
C THR A 328 16.73 4.57 8.79
N ARG A 329 17.58 3.54 8.63
CA ARG A 329 18.70 3.23 9.53
C ARG A 329 19.80 4.29 9.47
N ALA A 330 20.13 4.79 8.29
CA ALA A 330 21.11 5.87 8.12
C ALA A 330 20.64 7.19 8.76
N SER A 331 19.33 7.48 8.71
CA SER A 331 18.76 8.68 9.33
C SER A 331 18.65 8.56 10.85
N LEU A 332 18.37 7.37 11.40
CA LEU A 332 18.37 7.12 12.84
C LEU A 332 19.80 7.05 13.42
N ALA A 333 20.77 6.49 12.70
CA ALA A 333 22.18 6.49 13.11
C ALA A 333 22.83 7.88 13.02
N ARG A 334 22.41 8.73 12.06
CA ARG A 334 22.79 10.16 12.03
C ARG A 334 22.09 10.98 13.11
N ALA A 335 20.83 10.67 13.44
CA ALA A 335 20.12 11.32 14.54
C ALA A 335 20.64 10.91 15.94
N ALA A 336 21.36 9.79 16.03
CA ALA A 336 21.99 9.31 17.27
C ALA A 336 23.38 9.92 17.56
N LYS A 337 23.88 10.86 16.73
CA LYS A 337 25.03 11.70 17.09
C LYS A 337 24.55 13.10 17.47
N PRO A 338 24.55 13.48 18.76
CA PRO A 338 24.34 14.87 19.14
C PRO A 338 25.65 15.63 18.93
N GLU A 339 25.92 16.10 17.71
CA GLU A 339 26.78 17.28 17.55
C GLU A 339 25.89 18.51 17.71
N ALA A 340 25.79 18.97 18.95
CA ALA A 340 25.18 20.25 19.29
C ALA A 340 26.02 21.37 18.65
N ARG A 341 25.61 21.84 17.47
CA ARG A 341 26.05 23.14 16.96
C ARG A 341 24.99 24.17 17.35
N ASN A 342 25.28 24.88 18.43
CA ASN A 342 24.52 26.04 18.88
C ASN A 342 24.49 27.08 17.76
N LEU A 343 23.31 27.29 17.18
CA LEU A 343 22.92 28.55 16.57
C LEU A 343 21.72 29.05 17.38
N GLU A 344 22.03 29.87 18.38
CA GLU A 344 21.04 30.66 19.11
C GLU A 344 20.34 31.58 18.11
N THR A 345 19.01 31.42 17.99
CA THR A 345 18.15 32.53 17.57
C THR A 345 17.27 32.85 18.75
N GLU A 346 17.55 33.98 19.39
CA GLU A 346 16.89 34.46 20.58
C GLU A 346 15.38 34.62 20.38
N PHE A 347 14.59 34.01 21.26
CA PHE A 347 13.33 34.59 21.71
C PHE A 347 13.31 34.47 23.24
N ARG A 348 13.49 35.62 23.92
CA ARG A 348 13.46 35.74 25.39
C ARG A 348 12.12 35.25 25.97
N PRO A 349 12.12 34.36 26.97
CA PRO A 349 10.94 34.05 27.77
C PRO A 349 10.78 35.03 28.95
N LEU A 350 9.52 35.33 29.31
CA LEU A 350 9.17 36.03 30.55
C LEU A 350 9.41 35.13 31.78
N ARG A 351 9.81 35.76 32.89
CA ARG A 351 10.26 35.21 34.19
C ARG A 351 9.50 33.97 34.70
N GLN A 352 10.26 33.05 35.29
CA GLN A 352 9.78 31.90 36.07
C GLN A 352 9.06 32.33 37.36
N LEU A 353 7.95 31.64 37.69
CA LEU A 353 7.38 31.50 39.03
C LEU A 353 7.55 30.02 39.48
N PRO A 354 7.53 29.73 40.81
CA PRO A 354 8.30 28.64 41.41
C PRO A 354 7.68 27.24 41.33
N ALA A 355 8.48 26.25 41.76
CA ALA A 355 8.33 24.78 41.71
C ALA A 355 6.98 24.19 42.20
N PRO A 356 6.64 22.93 41.85
CA PRO A 356 5.26 22.47 41.65
C PRO A 356 4.59 22.01 42.95
N ALA A 357 3.29 22.30 43.07
CA ALA A 357 2.41 21.73 44.09
C ALA A 357 1.38 20.79 43.45
N ARG A 358 1.37 19.54 43.94
CA ARG A 358 0.33 18.51 43.97
C ARG A 358 -0.50 18.24 42.70
N GLU A 359 -0.37 16.99 42.24
CA GLU A 359 -1.20 16.32 41.24
C GLU A 359 -2.70 16.64 41.34
N LYS A 360 -3.25 17.15 40.23
CA LYS A 360 -4.66 17.02 39.89
C LYS A 360 -4.76 16.42 38.50
N THR A 361 -5.31 15.20 38.46
CA THR A 361 -5.66 14.43 37.27
C THR A 361 -6.59 15.24 36.37
N THR A 362 -6.03 16.05 35.48
CA THR A 362 -6.81 16.82 34.50
C THR A 362 -6.90 15.98 33.24
N ARG A 363 -8.04 15.31 33.07
CA ARG A 363 -8.39 14.53 31.87
C ARG A 363 -8.17 15.41 30.63
N TYR A 364 -7.22 15.03 29.78
CA TYR A 364 -6.87 15.74 28.56
C TYR A 364 -8.07 15.80 27.61
N MET A 365 -8.76 16.94 27.56
CA MET A 365 -9.54 17.28 26.38
C MET A 365 -8.55 17.57 25.25
N VAL A 366 -8.67 16.85 24.14
CA VAL A 366 -7.83 17.03 22.96
C VAL A 366 -8.02 18.46 22.46
N LEU A 367 -6.95 19.27 22.58
CA LEU A 367 -6.95 20.63 22.01
C LEU A 367 -7.11 20.53 20.50
N ALA A 368 -8.13 21.22 19.98
CA ALA A 368 -8.43 21.24 18.56
C ALA A 368 -7.35 21.99 17.75
N LYS A 369 -7.31 21.73 16.45
CA LYS A 369 -6.45 22.46 15.49
C LYS A 369 -6.62 23.98 15.65
N LYS A 370 -5.51 24.72 15.52
CA LYS A 370 -5.48 26.20 15.56
C LYS A 370 -6.61 26.78 14.70
N HIS A 371 -7.44 27.65 15.29
CA HIS A 371 -8.60 28.24 14.61
C HIS A 371 -8.19 28.93 13.31
N VAL A 372 -8.80 28.52 12.20
CA VAL A 372 -8.63 29.15 10.89
C VAL A 372 -9.70 30.23 10.73
N PRO A 373 -9.34 31.51 10.49
CA PRO A 373 -10.31 32.57 10.28
C PRO A 373 -11.35 32.23 9.20
N ILE A 374 -12.64 32.39 9.51
CA ILE A 374 -13.73 32.09 8.57
C ILE A 374 -13.78 33.18 7.50
N VAL A 375 -13.19 32.90 6.34
CA VAL A 375 -13.22 33.81 5.18
C VAL A 375 -14.57 33.75 4.47
N LYS A 376 -15.28 34.89 4.41
CA LYS A 376 -16.50 35.08 3.60
C LYS A 376 -16.11 35.57 2.20
N LYS A 377 -16.67 34.97 1.15
CA LYS A 377 -16.40 35.41 -0.24
C LYS A 377 -16.95 36.81 -0.54
N ARG A 378 -17.98 37.22 0.22
CA ARG A 378 -18.56 38.57 0.20
C ARG A 378 -18.80 39.01 1.63
N THR A 379 -18.30 40.18 1.98
CA THR A 379 -18.49 40.81 3.30
C THR A 379 -19.69 41.76 3.32
N LYS A 380 -20.04 42.36 2.17
CA LYS A 380 -21.22 43.23 2.02
C LYS A 380 -22.52 42.44 2.21
N ARG A 381 -23.41 42.94 3.07
CA ARG A 381 -24.75 42.38 3.29
C ARG A 381 -25.61 42.47 2.02
N PHE A 382 -26.61 41.60 1.94
CA PHE A 382 -27.67 41.71 0.93
C PHE A 382 -28.79 42.57 1.53
N PHE A 383 -29.14 43.66 0.85
CA PHE A 383 -30.21 44.55 1.28
C PHE A 383 -31.53 44.18 0.60
N ARG A 384 -32.64 44.47 1.26
CA ARG A 384 -33.97 44.29 0.67
C ARG A 384 -34.16 45.26 -0.49
N HIS A 385 -34.81 44.80 -1.55
CA HIS A 385 -35.17 45.67 -2.68
C HIS A 385 -36.01 46.86 -2.18
N GLN A 386 -35.60 48.08 -2.53
CA GLN A 386 -36.21 49.37 -2.20
C GLN A 386 -36.10 49.82 -0.73
N SER A 387 -35.29 49.16 0.11
CA SER A 387 -35.06 49.65 1.49
C SER A 387 -34.35 50.99 1.54
N ASP A 388 -33.59 51.33 0.50
CA ASP A 388 -32.94 52.62 0.28
C ASP A 388 -33.92 53.72 -0.14
N ARG A 389 -35.07 53.35 -0.69
CA ARG A 389 -36.05 54.29 -1.27
C ARG A 389 -37.25 54.54 -0.38
N PHE A 390 -37.68 53.55 0.41
CA PHE A 390 -38.87 53.66 1.26
C PHE A 390 -38.53 53.40 2.72
N LYS A 391 -38.79 54.38 3.60
CA LYS A 391 -38.55 54.27 5.05
C LYS A 391 -39.31 53.11 5.71
N CYS A 392 -40.45 52.69 5.15
CA CYS A 392 -41.23 51.57 5.66
C CYS A 392 -40.66 50.19 5.30
N VAL A 393 -39.63 50.12 4.45
CA VAL A 393 -39.03 48.87 4.00
C VAL A 393 -37.72 48.63 4.77
N PRO A 394 -37.67 47.64 5.68
CA PRO A 394 -36.46 47.37 6.44
C PRO A 394 -35.35 46.80 5.55
N GLU A 395 -34.10 47.09 5.92
CA GLU A 395 -32.89 46.64 5.21
C GLU A 395 -32.65 45.12 5.21
N SER A 396 -33.40 44.37 6.04
CA SER A 396 -33.25 42.92 6.17
C SER A 396 -33.62 42.18 4.89
N TRP A 397 -32.65 41.42 4.33
CA TRP A 397 -32.83 40.68 3.09
C TRP A 397 -34.13 39.86 3.07
N ARG A 398 -34.92 40.08 2.02
CA ARG A 398 -36.11 39.29 1.68
C ARG A 398 -36.05 39.01 0.18
N LYS A 399 -36.27 37.76 -0.23
CA LYS A 399 -36.32 37.38 -1.65
C LYS A 399 -37.42 38.17 -2.37
N PRO A 400 -37.10 38.98 -3.40
CA PRO A 400 -38.11 39.72 -4.16
C PRO A 400 -39.11 38.77 -4.83
N LYS A 401 -40.39 39.16 -4.82
CA LYS A 401 -41.53 38.42 -5.40
C LYS A 401 -42.14 39.21 -6.57
N GLY A 402 -43.02 38.56 -7.34
CA GLY A 402 -43.73 39.16 -8.48
C GLY A 402 -43.09 38.85 -9.84
N ILE A 403 -43.91 38.71 -10.88
CA ILE A 403 -43.46 38.35 -12.23
C ILE A 403 -42.65 39.46 -12.90
N ASP A 404 -43.02 40.73 -12.68
CA ASP A 404 -42.36 41.90 -13.28
C ASP A 404 -41.21 42.49 -12.47
N ASN A 405 -40.88 41.89 -11.32
CA ASN A 405 -39.85 42.42 -10.45
C ASN A 405 -38.45 42.31 -11.09
N ARG A 406 -37.86 43.46 -11.44
CA ARG A 406 -36.56 43.56 -12.13
C ARG A 406 -35.39 42.95 -11.36
N VAL A 407 -35.40 43.01 -10.03
CA VAL A 407 -34.39 42.38 -9.17
C VAL A 407 -34.54 40.86 -9.20
N ARG A 408 -35.76 40.33 -9.09
CA ARG A 408 -36.02 38.88 -9.21
C ARG A 408 -35.56 38.34 -10.56
N ARG A 409 -35.84 39.08 -11.64
CA ARG A 409 -35.44 38.75 -13.02
C ARG A 409 -33.96 39.03 -13.33
N ARG A 410 -33.18 39.57 -12.38
CA ARG A 410 -31.73 39.84 -12.49
C ARG A 410 -31.34 40.76 -13.64
N PHE A 411 -32.13 41.80 -13.91
CA PHE A 411 -31.77 42.82 -14.90
C PHE A 411 -30.47 43.54 -14.48
N LYS A 412 -29.60 43.85 -15.45
CA LYS A 412 -28.35 44.61 -15.25
C LYS A 412 -28.64 45.95 -14.54
N GLY A 413 -27.76 46.34 -13.61
CA GLY A 413 -27.86 47.59 -12.84
C GLY A 413 -28.68 47.50 -11.54
N ASN A 414 -29.26 46.35 -11.21
CA ASN A 414 -29.98 46.15 -9.95
C ASN A 414 -29.08 45.60 -8.83
N ILE A 415 -29.59 45.66 -7.59
CA ILE A 415 -28.92 45.07 -6.42
C ILE A 415 -28.71 43.55 -6.61
N PRO A 416 -27.55 43.00 -6.18
CA PRO A 416 -27.27 41.58 -6.31
C PRO A 416 -28.17 40.75 -5.39
N MET A 417 -28.59 39.57 -5.86
CA MET A 417 -29.31 38.59 -5.05
C MET A 417 -28.37 37.47 -4.58
N PRO A 418 -28.62 36.85 -3.41
CA PRO A 418 -27.97 35.60 -3.03
C PRO A 418 -28.18 34.53 -4.10
N SER A 419 -27.07 33.95 -4.56
CA SER A 419 -26.99 32.85 -5.52
C SER A 419 -25.89 31.88 -5.12
N ILE A 420 -25.88 30.70 -5.75
CA ILE A 420 -24.82 29.71 -5.62
C ILE A 420 -23.51 30.38 -6.04
N GLY A 421 -22.62 30.62 -5.07
CA GLY A 421 -21.39 31.40 -5.26
C GLY A 421 -21.03 32.31 -4.09
N TYR A 422 -22.02 32.94 -3.44
CA TYR A 422 -21.83 33.95 -2.38
C TYR A 422 -21.63 33.40 -0.94
N GLY A 423 -21.11 32.18 -0.80
CA GLY A 423 -20.91 31.53 0.50
C GLY A 423 -19.59 31.83 1.21
N SER A 424 -19.32 31.13 2.32
CA SER A 424 -17.96 31.05 2.89
C SER A 424 -17.01 30.30 1.94
N ASN A 425 -15.70 30.48 2.11
CA ASN A 425 -14.67 29.65 1.45
C ASN A 425 -14.97 28.16 1.68
N LYS A 426 -14.77 27.31 0.66
CA LYS A 426 -15.00 25.85 0.73
C LYS A 426 -14.26 25.21 1.92
N LYS A 427 -13.05 25.68 2.24
CA LYS A 427 -12.22 25.18 3.36
C LYS A 427 -12.80 25.47 4.75
N THR A 428 -13.51 26.58 4.93
CA THR A 428 -14.08 27.04 6.22
C THR A 428 -15.61 27.00 6.25
N LYS A 429 -16.24 26.46 5.19
CA LYS A 429 -17.68 26.32 5.09
C LYS A 429 -18.17 25.39 6.21
N HIS A 430 -19.22 25.81 6.93
CA HIS A 430 -19.82 25.09 8.05
C HIS A 430 -18.93 24.93 9.30
N MET A 431 -17.78 25.62 9.37
CA MET A 431 -16.94 25.65 10.56
C MET A 431 -17.46 26.68 11.57
N MET A 432 -17.40 26.33 12.85
CA MET A 432 -17.73 27.19 13.98
C MET A 432 -16.50 28.02 14.41
N PRO A 433 -16.69 29.10 15.20
CA PRO A 433 -15.56 29.86 15.79
C PRO A 433 -14.64 29.03 16.69
N SER A 434 -15.10 27.87 17.15
CA SER A 434 -14.29 26.90 17.88
C SER A 434 -13.36 26.05 17.00
N GLY A 435 -13.40 26.21 15.67
CA GLY A 435 -12.65 25.40 14.70
C GLY A 435 -13.31 24.06 14.34
N HIS A 436 -14.41 23.69 15.00
CA HIS A 436 -15.12 22.43 14.76
C HIS A 436 -16.27 22.61 13.76
N LYS A 437 -16.74 21.51 13.16
CA LYS A 437 -18.04 21.44 12.48
C LYS A 437 -19.10 20.89 13.44
N ALA A 438 -20.30 21.44 13.44
CA ALA A 438 -21.39 20.90 14.26
C ALA A 438 -21.87 19.55 13.68
N PHE A 439 -22.04 18.55 14.53
CA PHE A 439 -22.65 17.26 14.22
C PHE A 439 -23.85 17.06 15.14
N LEU A 440 -25.03 16.89 14.57
CA LEU A 440 -26.27 16.76 15.33
C LEU A 440 -26.38 15.36 15.94
N VAL A 441 -26.51 15.28 17.27
CA VAL A 441 -26.64 14.00 17.99
C VAL A 441 -28.01 13.88 18.67
N HIS A 442 -28.60 12.70 18.56
CA HIS A 442 -29.90 12.35 19.13
C HIS A 442 -29.78 11.33 20.28
N ASN A 443 -28.70 10.55 20.31
CA ASN A 443 -28.48 9.49 21.30
C ASN A 443 -26.97 9.28 21.60
N PRO A 444 -26.60 8.51 22.64
CA PRO A 444 -25.21 8.26 22.98
C PRO A 444 -24.38 7.52 21.91
N LYS A 445 -25.00 6.67 21.07
CA LYS A 445 -24.30 5.99 19.95
C LYS A 445 -23.87 6.99 18.88
N ASP A 446 -24.63 8.05 18.65
CA ASP A 446 -24.25 9.12 17.71
C ASP A 446 -22.97 9.84 18.17
N VAL A 447 -22.68 9.86 19.47
CA VAL A 447 -21.43 10.40 20.03
C VAL A 447 -20.24 9.47 19.77
N GLU A 448 -20.47 8.15 19.69
CA GLU A 448 -19.41 7.18 19.38
C GLU A 448 -18.89 7.36 17.95
N LEU A 449 -19.75 7.78 17.01
CA LEU A 449 -19.34 8.15 15.65
C LEU A 449 -18.30 9.29 15.65
N LEU A 450 -18.26 10.09 16.71
CA LEU A 450 -17.32 11.20 16.85
C LEU A 450 -16.00 10.80 17.52
N LEU A 451 -15.82 9.54 17.94
CA LEU A 451 -14.59 9.07 18.60
C LEU A 451 -13.35 9.34 17.74
N MET A 452 -13.38 8.93 16.48
CA MET A 452 -12.28 9.15 15.53
C MET A 452 -12.28 10.55 14.90
N HIS A 453 -13.27 11.38 15.22
CA HIS A 453 -13.53 12.68 14.60
C HIS A 453 -13.61 13.85 15.59
N ASN A 454 -13.24 13.62 16.85
CA ASN A 454 -13.34 14.59 17.96
C ASN A 454 -12.50 15.87 17.76
N ARG A 455 -11.51 15.85 16.86
CA ARG A 455 -10.73 17.04 16.45
C ARG A 455 -11.39 17.89 15.36
N THR A 456 -12.35 17.33 14.62
CA THR A 456 -12.99 17.99 13.46
C THR A 456 -14.43 18.37 13.75
N TYR A 457 -15.14 17.57 14.53
CA TYR A 457 -16.56 17.74 14.81
C TYR A 457 -16.81 17.95 16.30
N ALA A 458 -17.80 18.80 16.59
CA ALA A 458 -18.35 18.99 17.92
C ALA A 458 -19.79 18.45 17.91
N ALA A 459 -20.19 17.78 18.98
CA ALA A 459 -21.55 17.27 19.15
C ALA A 459 -22.50 18.42 19.49
N GLU A 460 -23.59 18.53 18.73
CA GLU A 460 -24.70 19.43 19.02
C GLU A 460 -25.94 18.59 19.34
N ILE A 461 -26.41 18.66 20.58
CA ILE A 461 -27.50 17.80 21.02
C ILE A 461 -28.82 18.34 20.47
N ALA A 462 -29.55 17.52 19.71
CA ALA A 462 -30.82 17.88 19.12
C ALA A 462 -31.84 18.37 20.17
N SER A 463 -32.69 19.32 19.75
CA SER A 463 -33.69 19.93 20.62
C SER A 463 -34.74 18.95 21.12
N ALA A 464 -35.03 17.88 20.38
CA ALA A 464 -36.01 16.85 20.74
C ALA A 464 -35.52 15.86 21.82
N VAL A 465 -34.24 15.90 22.22
CA VAL A 465 -33.67 14.94 23.18
C VAL A 465 -34.10 15.30 24.62
N SER A 466 -34.64 14.31 25.34
CA SER A 466 -35.08 14.44 26.73
C SER A 466 -33.91 14.67 27.70
N SER A 467 -34.15 15.38 28.81
CA SER A 467 -33.10 15.77 29.77
C SER A 467 -32.27 14.60 30.28
N ARG A 468 -32.90 13.46 30.58
CA ARG A 468 -32.21 12.22 30.98
C ARG A 468 -31.20 11.76 29.94
N LYS A 469 -31.61 11.68 28.67
CA LYS A 469 -30.76 11.23 27.57
C LYS A 469 -29.66 12.25 27.24
N ARG A 470 -29.88 13.53 27.52
CA ARG A 470 -28.84 14.57 27.40
C ARG A 470 -27.72 14.34 28.41
N VAL A 471 -28.02 13.92 29.64
CA VAL A 471 -27.00 13.56 30.65
C VAL A 471 -26.13 12.41 30.13
N ASP A 472 -26.73 11.36 29.59
CA ASP A 472 -25.99 10.21 29.03
C ASP A 472 -25.08 10.62 27.86
N ILE A 473 -25.59 11.46 26.95
CA ILE A 473 -24.83 12.01 25.82
C ILE A 473 -23.65 12.84 26.31
N ILE A 474 -23.84 13.69 27.31
CA ILE A 474 -22.77 14.53 27.89
C ILE A 474 -21.72 13.65 28.58
N ALA A 475 -22.14 12.66 29.35
CA ALA A 475 -21.24 11.71 30.02
C ALA A 475 -20.39 10.95 29.01
N LYS A 476 -21.02 10.43 27.94
CA LYS A 476 -20.32 9.73 26.85
C LYS A 476 -19.37 10.67 26.09
N ALA A 477 -19.79 11.89 25.78
CA ALA A 477 -18.94 12.88 25.11
C ALA A 477 -17.70 13.23 25.95
N LYS A 478 -17.87 13.36 27.28
CA LYS A 478 -16.75 13.58 28.20
C LYS A 478 -15.80 12.39 28.25
N ALA A 479 -16.30 11.16 28.18
CA ALA A 479 -15.46 9.95 28.13
C ALA A 479 -14.65 9.87 26.82
N LEU A 480 -15.23 10.28 25.69
CA LEU A 480 -14.60 10.22 24.37
C LEU A 480 -13.81 11.49 23.99
N GLY A 481 -13.75 12.48 24.88
CA GLY A 481 -13.07 13.76 24.62
C GLY A 481 -13.74 14.61 23.53
N VAL A 482 -15.03 14.42 23.28
CA VAL A 482 -15.80 15.14 22.26
C VAL A 482 -16.35 16.46 22.84
N LYS A 483 -16.13 17.57 22.14
CA LYS A 483 -16.70 18.87 22.52
C LYS A 483 -18.20 18.88 22.26
N VAL A 484 -19.00 19.27 23.26
CA VAL A 484 -20.45 19.50 23.13
C VAL A 484 -20.71 21.00 23.02
N THR A 485 -21.53 21.43 22.03
CA THR A 485 -21.79 22.85 21.76
C THR A 485 -22.84 23.46 22.69
N ASN A 486 -23.83 22.66 23.12
CA ASN A 486 -24.96 23.08 23.95
C ASN A 486 -25.11 22.25 25.25
N PRO A 487 -24.04 22.07 26.06
CA PRO A 487 -24.04 21.13 27.19
C PRO A 487 -25.05 21.50 28.29
N LYS A 488 -25.39 22.79 28.43
CA LYS A 488 -26.34 23.28 29.46
C LYS A 488 -27.80 23.29 28.99
N GLY A 489 -28.08 23.04 27.71
CA GLY A 489 -29.45 23.17 27.20
C GLY A 489 -30.37 22.13 27.85
N ARG A 490 -31.52 22.54 28.42
CA ARG A 490 -32.48 21.65 29.11
C ARG A 490 -31.87 20.78 30.24
N VAL A 491 -30.69 21.15 30.74
CA VAL A 491 -30.01 20.49 31.87
C VAL A 491 -29.94 21.47 33.05
N THR A 492 -31.11 21.75 33.64
CA THR A 492 -31.33 22.47 34.91
C THR A 492 -32.68 21.97 35.43
N THR A 493 -32.91 21.55 36.67
CA THR A 493 -32.14 21.56 37.93
C THR A 493 -32.92 20.65 38.89
N GLU A 494 -32.37 19.49 39.26
CA GLU A 494 -32.71 18.79 40.51
C GLU A 494 -31.39 18.20 41.02
N ALA A 495 -30.77 18.94 41.94
CA ALA A 495 -29.89 18.46 42.97
C ALA A 495 -30.29 19.22 44.24
#